data_AF-A0A560FGC0-F1
#
_entry.id   AF-A0A560FGC0-F1
#
_cell.length_a   1.000
_cell.length_b   1.000
_cell.length_c   1.000
_cell.angle_alpha   90.00
_cell.angle_beta   90.00
_cell.angle_gamma   90.00
#
_symmetry.space_group_name_H-M   'P 1'
#
loop_
_entity.id
_entity.type
_entity.pdbx_description
1 polymer ?
#
loop_
_entity_poly.entity_id
_entity_poly.type
_entity_poly.pdbx_seq_one_letter_code
_entity_poly.pdbx_strand_id
1 'polypeptide(L)'
;MNLRTSVDDLAFDRSPLAIAWRDRRCRGIVRHPVLAPAGLILGAGTLLAKRADDAPAPQALDFDADRLLALLTIAYDRPHTAEQARRILAKVRAAGRALAADEPVQAAIHLAHAGLGVLPDADIAAWRLFLAETLLDQGISSAALMKAAGFAVAKYTADQPRDDRGRWTSEGGHGTASASSGPRFIATPDAEDGGLSRPLAARAVGSTSTSGKQWRSAWETQPDSQLRAAVASAEESENGHIDSFGYQAFKHNPNRNKKNPDAGDNNALGRYQFLEDSLVGLGIKTGRHANEWDSDFGRKYGIKNDTDFLNNEDAQEAAFSLYKKDVDRQINKIYLNYEGSKFVGVHGQSIKITKSGLFAAYHRVGIGGLKSYLGRYKGKDTKGRPLTDHEKWVETRLRLFQDVPYEN
;
A
#
# COMPACT_ATOMS: atom_id res chain seq x y z
N MET A 1 -3.29 -9.36 -38.69
CA MET A 1 -4.00 -9.47 -37.40
C MET A 1 -3.53 -10.78 -36.76
N ASN A 2 -2.51 -10.73 -35.91
CA ASN A 2 -1.95 -11.90 -35.22
C ASN A 2 -1.66 -11.48 -33.78
N LEU A 3 -2.62 -11.71 -32.89
CA LEU A 3 -2.45 -11.56 -31.45
C LEU A 3 -1.65 -12.77 -30.95
N ARG A 4 -0.33 -12.62 -30.85
CA ARG A 4 0.50 -13.53 -30.06
C ARG A 4 0.43 -13.09 -28.60
N THR A 5 -0.45 -13.72 -27.85
CA THR A 5 -0.42 -13.72 -26.39
C THR A 5 0.89 -14.34 -25.92
N SER A 6 1.63 -13.60 -25.10
CA SER A 6 2.88 -14.01 -24.45
C SER A 6 2.66 -15.29 -23.63
N VAL A 7 3.57 -16.26 -23.80
CA VAL A 7 3.49 -17.59 -23.19
C VAL A 7 3.82 -17.57 -21.68
N ASP A 8 4.39 -16.47 -21.16
CA ASP A 8 4.84 -16.40 -19.76
C ASP A 8 3.86 -15.67 -18.81
N ASP A 9 2.78 -15.06 -19.31
CA ASP A 9 1.62 -14.73 -18.46
C ASP A 9 0.88 -16.00 -18.02
N LEU A 10 1.04 -17.12 -18.73
CA LEU A 10 0.23 -18.32 -18.58
C LEU A 10 0.55 -19.18 -17.35
N ALA A 11 1.65 -18.96 -16.63
CA ALA A 11 2.01 -19.81 -15.49
C ALA A 11 1.34 -19.35 -14.18
N PHE A 12 1.28 -18.04 -13.91
CA PHE A 12 0.51 -17.49 -12.79
C PHE A 12 -0.97 -17.29 -13.14
N ASP A 13 -1.33 -17.09 -14.42
CA ASP A 13 -2.74 -17.00 -14.88
C ASP A 13 -3.55 -18.28 -14.72
N ARG A 14 -2.89 -19.41 -14.49
CA ARG A 14 -3.56 -20.71 -14.44
C ARG A 14 -3.77 -21.24 -13.03
N SER A 15 -3.32 -20.54 -11.99
CA SER A 15 -3.68 -20.99 -10.64
C SER A 15 -5.21 -20.86 -10.47
N PRO A 16 -5.90 -21.89 -9.96
CA PRO A 16 -7.34 -21.80 -9.70
C PRO A 16 -7.71 -20.57 -8.85
N LEU A 17 -6.81 -20.16 -7.95
CA LEU A 17 -6.93 -18.98 -7.11
C LEU A 17 -6.92 -17.67 -7.91
N ALA A 18 -6.00 -17.51 -8.87
CA ALA A 18 -5.94 -16.33 -9.73
C ALA A 18 -7.15 -16.23 -10.68
N ILE A 19 -7.65 -17.38 -11.18
CA ILE A 19 -8.87 -17.44 -12.00
C ILE A 19 -10.09 -17.04 -11.14
N ALA A 20 -10.23 -17.61 -9.94
CA ALA A 20 -11.32 -17.29 -9.02
C ALA A 20 -11.32 -15.81 -8.60
N TRP A 21 -10.13 -15.24 -8.38
CA TRP A 21 -9.99 -13.81 -8.11
C TRP A 21 -10.46 -12.94 -9.26
N ARG A 22 -10.01 -13.26 -10.48
CA ARG A 22 -10.39 -12.51 -11.69
C ARG A 22 -11.89 -12.52 -11.89
N ASP A 23 -12.52 -13.70 -11.76
CA ASP A 23 -13.98 -13.83 -11.88
C ASP A 23 -14.70 -12.95 -10.87
N ARG A 24 -14.30 -12.97 -9.60
CA ARG A 24 -14.90 -12.14 -8.56
C ARG A 24 -14.67 -10.64 -8.78
N ARG A 25 -13.45 -10.24 -9.13
CA ARG A 25 -13.09 -8.85 -9.41
C ARG A 25 -13.91 -8.26 -10.57
N CYS A 26 -14.21 -9.06 -11.59
CA CYS A 26 -15.04 -8.65 -12.73
C CYS A 26 -16.49 -8.32 -12.34
N ARG A 27 -16.98 -8.78 -11.17
CA ARG A 27 -18.32 -8.43 -10.65
C ARG A 27 -18.37 -7.07 -9.95
N GLY A 28 -17.23 -6.39 -9.87
CA GLY A 28 -17.08 -5.10 -9.19
C GLY A 28 -16.63 -5.23 -7.74
N ILE A 29 -16.15 -4.11 -7.18
CA ILE A 29 -15.66 -4.03 -5.81
C ILE A 29 -16.60 -3.18 -4.97
N VAL A 30 -17.20 -3.81 -3.96
CA VAL A 30 -18.05 -3.15 -2.97
C VAL A 30 -17.16 -2.51 -1.91
N ARG A 31 -17.07 -1.18 -1.93
CA ARG A 31 -16.15 -0.43 -1.06
C ARG A 31 -16.63 -0.25 0.39
N HIS A 32 -17.88 -0.60 0.68
CA HIS A 32 -18.48 -0.55 2.01
C HIS A 32 -19.28 -1.84 2.25
N PRO A 33 -19.55 -2.24 3.51
CA PRO A 33 -20.37 -3.42 3.77
C PRO A 33 -21.80 -3.20 3.25
N VAL A 34 -22.30 -4.13 2.43
CA VAL A 34 -23.65 -4.06 1.84
C VAL A 34 -24.43 -5.33 2.16
N LEU A 35 -25.74 -5.18 2.41
CA LEU A 35 -26.66 -6.32 2.52
C LEU A 35 -27.10 -6.74 1.13
N ALA A 36 -26.76 -7.96 0.76
CA ALA A 36 -27.20 -8.62 -0.45
C ALA A 36 -28.15 -9.78 -0.11
N PRO A 37 -28.86 -10.37 -1.10
CA PRO A 37 -29.70 -11.53 -0.86
C PRO A 37 -28.99 -12.71 -0.19
N ALA A 38 -27.68 -12.86 -0.39
CA ALA A 38 -26.86 -13.90 0.25
C ALA A 38 -26.41 -13.59 1.69
N GLY A 39 -26.47 -12.31 2.11
CA GLY A 39 -25.98 -11.85 3.41
C GLY A 39 -25.16 -10.56 3.33
N LEU A 40 -24.26 -10.36 4.29
CA LEU A 40 -23.40 -9.17 4.36
C LEU A 40 -22.15 -9.36 3.50
N ILE A 41 -21.98 -8.55 2.47
CA ILE A 41 -20.86 -8.63 1.52
C ILE A 41 -19.92 -7.42 1.62
N LEU A 42 -18.65 -7.63 1.30
CA LEU A 42 -17.61 -6.60 1.23
C LEU A 42 -16.55 -6.97 0.17
N GLY A 43 -15.88 -5.97 -0.42
CA GLY A 43 -14.81 -6.20 -1.40
C GLY A 43 -15.33 -6.81 -2.69
N ALA A 44 -14.64 -7.81 -3.23
CA ALA A 44 -15.03 -8.51 -4.46
C ALA A 44 -16.11 -9.59 -4.20
N GLY A 45 -17.16 -9.22 -3.45
CA GLY A 45 -18.26 -10.13 -3.09
C GLY A 45 -17.96 -11.15 -2.00
N THR A 46 -16.92 -10.93 -1.17
CA THR A 46 -16.62 -11.79 -0.03
C THR A 46 -17.75 -11.73 0.99
N LEU A 47 -18.18 -12.89 1.51
CA LEU A 47 -19.32 -13.01 2.39
C LEU A 47 -18.90 -12.98 3.86
N LEU A 48 -19.15 -11.85 4.51
CA LEU A 48 -18.81 -11.62 5.91
C LEU A 48 -19.77 -12.34 6.87
N ALA A 49 -21.06 -12.39 6.50
CA ALA A 49 -22.11 -13.08 7.23
C ALA A 49 -23.11 -13.65 6.23
N LYS A 50 -23.55 -14.90 6.44
CA LYS A 50 -24.56 -15.57 5.61
C LYS A 50 -25.96 -15.20 6.12
N ARG A 51 -26.97 -15.32 5.28
CA ARG A 51 -28.34 -15.47 5.80
C ARG A 51 -28.55 -16.91 6.25
N ALA A 52 -29.27 -17.10 7.35
CA ALA A 52 -29.65 -18.44 7.80
C ALA A 52 -30.67 -19.06 6.83
N ASP A 53 -30.40 -20.28 6.36
CA ASP A 53 -31.21 -20.96 5.33
C ASP A 53 -32.50 -21.62 5.89
N ASP A 54 -32.56 -21.91 7.20
CA ASP A 54 -33.51 -22.90 7.77
C ASP A 54 -34.51 -22.39 8.83
N ALA A 55 -34.77 -21.08 8.94
CA ALA A 55 -35.72 -20.58 9.93
C ALA A 55 -37.10 -20.21 9.32
N PRO A 56 -38.23 -20.67 9.92
CA PRO A 56 -39.57 -20.17 9.60
C PRO A 56 -39.80 -18.70 10.04
N ALA A 57 -38.77 -18.04 10.58
CA ALA A 57 -38.72 -16.61 10.84
C ALA A 57 -37.63 -15.97 9.96
N PRO A 58 -37.81 -14.74 9.48
CA PRO A 58 -37.07 -14.26 8.32
C PRO A 58 -35.61 -13.97 8.68
N GLN A 59 -34.66 -14.42 7.87
CA GLN A 59 -33.47 -13.68 7.41
C GLN A 59 -32.53 -13.01 8.46
N ALA A 60 -32.28 -13.62 9.62
CA ALA A 60 -31.16 -13.20 10.46
C ALA A 60 -29.81 -13.47 9.77
N LEU A 61 -28.83 -12.59 9.99
CA LEU A 61 -27.44 -12.83 9.59
C LEU A 61 -26.81 -13.83 10.56
N ASP A 62 -26.38 -14.97 10.03
CA ASP A 62 -25.57 -15.97 10.71
C ASP A 62 -24.08 -15.72 10.43
N PHE A 63 -23.31 -15.63 11.51
CA PHE A 63 -21.87 -15.43 11.41
C PHE A 63 -21.14 -15.89 12.67
N ASP A 64 -19.94 -16.43 12.44
CA ASP A 64 -18.94 -16.60 13.48
C ASP A 64 -18.24 -15.27 13.78
N ALA A 65 -18.20 -14.90 15.06
CA ALA A 65 -17.70 -13.58 15.49
C ALA A 65 -16.20 -13.42 15.19
N ASP A 66 -15.42 -14.47 15.38
CA ASP A 66 -13.96 -14.44 15.20
C ASP A 66 -13.61 -14.38 13.71
N ARG A 67 -14.32 -15.14 12.86
CA ARG A 67 -14.22 -15.08 11.39
C ARG A 67 -14.52 -13.68 10.87
N LEU A 68 -15.63 -13.08 11.31
CA LEU A 68 -16.03 -11.74 10.90
C LEU A 68 -14.97 -10.70 11.26
N LEU A 69 -14.48 -10.70 12.51
CA LEU A 69 -13.49 -9.74 12.97
C LEU A 69 -12.11 -9.94 12.31
N ALA A 70 -11.72 -11.18 12.02
CA ALA A 70 -10.47 -11.47 11.30
C ALA A 70 -10.52 -10.93 9.86
N LEU A 71 -11.62 -11.19 9.14
CA LEU A 71 -11.84 -10.67 7.79
C LEU A 71 -11.78 -9.14 7.75
N LEU A 72 -12.46 -8.48 8.69
CA LEU A 72 -12.46 -7.01 8.79
C LEU A 72 -11.05 -6.48 9.16
N THR A 73 -10.35 -7.10 10.09
CA THR A 73 -9.00 -6.67 10.47
C THR A 73 -8.04 -6.72 9.28
N ILE A 74 -8.11 -7.79 8.48
CA ILE A 74 -7.27 -7.98 7.29
C ILE A 74 -7.64 -6.99 6.17
N ALA A 75 -8.94 -6.77 5.95
CA ALA A 75 -9.41 -5.87 4.90
C ALA A 75 -9.05 -4.40 5.18
N TYR A 76 -9.14 -3.97 6.45
CA TYR A 76 -8.79 -2.60 6.86
C TYR A 76 -7.35 -2.44 7.32
N ASP A 77 -6.56 -3.52 7.31
CA ASP A 77 -5.17 -3.58 7.79
C ASP A 77 -4.98 -2.98 9.19
N ARG A 78 -5.95 -3.19 10.07
CA ARG A 78 -6.01 -2.54 11.38
C ARG A 78 -6.71 -3.41 12.41
N PRO A 79 -6.08 -3.68 13.58
CA PRO A 79 -6.74 -4.40 14.66
C PRO A 79 -7.87 -3.56 15.28
N HIS A 80 -8.95 -4.22 15.66
CA HIS A 80 -10.05 -3.61 16.39
C HIS A 80 -9.77 -3.61 17.90
N THR A 81 -10.10 -2.51 18.59
CA THR A 81 -10.16 -2.53 20.05
C THR A 81 -11.32 -3.43 20.51
N ALA A 82 -11.28 -3.91 21.76
CA ALA A 82 -12.36 -4.73 22.32
C ALA A 82 -13.73 -4.01 22.30
N GLU A 83 -13.73 -2.69 22.43
CA GLU A 83 -14.95 -1.89 22.31
C GLU A 83 -15.45 -1.80 20.86
N GLN A 84 -14.54 -1.54 19.91
CA GLN A 84 -14.87 -1.53 18.47
C GLN A 84 -15.43 -2.88 18.03
N ALA A 85 -14.78 -3.98 18.41
CA ALA A 85 -15.23 -5.33 18.12
C ALA A 85 -16.65 -5.57 18.65
N ARG A 86 -16.91 -5.30 19.94
CA ARG A 86 -18.25 -5.43 20.53
C ARG A 86 -19.30 -4.59 19.79
N ARG A 87 -18.97 -3.34 19.44
CA ARG A 87 -19.87 -2.46 18.69
C ARG A 87 -20.17 -3.01 17.30
N ILE A 88 -19.16 -3.42 16.54
CA ILE A 88 -19.31 -4.00 15.20
C ILE A 88 -20.24 -5.21 15.27
N LEU A 89 -19.96 -6.18 16.14
CA LEU A 89 -20.77 -7.38 16.29
C LEU A 89 -22.22 -7.06 16.67
N ALA A 90 -22.43 -6.14 17.61
CA ALA A 90 -23.77 -5.73 18.02
C ALA A 90 -24.56 -5.07 16.88
N LYS A 91 -23.90 -4.22 16.08
CA LYS A 91 -24.52 -3.53 14.94
C LYS A 91 -24.79 -4.45 13.76
N VAL A 92 -23.91 -5.41 13.46
CA VAL A 92 -24.16 -6.43 12.43
C VAL A 92 -25.33 -7.32 12.84
N ARG A 93 -25.44 -7.74 14.11
CA ARG A 93 -26.63 -8.49 14.59
C ARG A 93 -27.91 -7.66 14.51
N ALA A 94 -27.84 -6.38 14.86
CA ALA A 94 -28.99 -5.49 14.77
C ALA A 94 -29.43 -5.28 13.31
N ALA A 95 -28.47 -5.14 12.39
CA ALA A 95 -28.75 -5.08 10.95
C ALA A 95 -29.42 -6.36 10.46
N GLY A 96 -28.94 -7.54 10.89
CA GLY A 96 -29.58 -8.82 10.59
C GLY A 96 -31.02 -8.92 11.10
N ARG A 97 -31.29 -8.45 12.32
CA ARG A 97 -32.67 -8.41 12.87
C ARG A 97 -33.59 -7.42 12.16
N ALA A 98 -33.09 -6.27 11.76
CA ALA A 98 -33.87 -5.31 10.98
C ALA A 98 -34.19 -5.86 9.59
N LEU A 99 -33.22 -6.51 8.95
CA LEU A 99 -33.43 -7.17 7.66
C LEU A 99 -34.43 -8.33 7.77
N ALA A 100 -34.38 -9.10 8.85
CA ALA A 100 -35.37 -10.09 9.22
C ALA A 100 -36.79 -9.52 9.40
N ALA A 101 -36.92 -8.26 9.78
CA ALA A 101 -38.21 -7.57 9.91
C ALA A 101 -38.68 -6.92 8.60
N ASP A 102 -37.99 -7.15 7.48
CA ASP A 102 -38.21 -6.46 6.20
C ASP A 102 -38.02 -4.93 6.30
N GLU A 103 -37.07 -4.50 7.16
CA GLU A 103 -36.71 -3.10 7.38
C GLU A 103 -35.30 -2.78 6.81
N PRO A 104 -35.12 -2.75 5.47
CA PRO A 104 -33.79 -2.61 4.85
C PRO A 104 -33.11 -1.28 5.17
N VAL A 105 -33.89 -0.20 5.34
CA VAL A 105 -33.36 1.12 5.71
C VAL A 105 -32.78 1.09 7.12
N GLN A 106 -33.49 0.49 8.08
CA GLN A 106 -33.02 0.35 9.46
C GLN A 106 -31.78 -0.56 9.53
N ALA A 107 -31.74 -1.61 8.70
CA ALA A 107 -30.57 -2.46 8.58
C ALA A 107 -29.34 -1.70 8.06
N ALA A 108 -29.51 -0.86 7.04
CA ALA A 108 -28.45 0.01 6.52
C ALA A 108 -27.96 1.04 7.56
N ILE A 109 -28.88 1.64 8.34
CA ILE A 109 -28.53 2.52 9.46
C ILE A 109 -27.67 1.77 10.48
N HIS A 110 -28.06 0.56 10.89
CA HIS A 110 -27.25 -0.23 11.81
C HIS A 110 -25.85 -0.51 11.28
N LEU A 111 -25.69 -0.84 9.99
CA LEU A 111 -24.38 -1.02 9.37
C LEU A 111 -23.55 0.27 9.34
N ALA A 112 -24.14 1.41 8.99
CA ALA A 112 -23.45 2.70 9.05
C ALA A 112 -22.93 2.99 10.48
N HIS A 113 -23.75 2.69 11.50
CA HIS A 113 -23.37 2.83 12.91
C HIS A 113 -22.38 1.78 13.42
N ALA A 114 -22.04 0.74 12.63
CA ALA A 114 -20.92 -0.15 12.96
C ALA A 114 -19.58 0.61 12.91
N GLY A 115 -19.51 1.70 12.13
CA GLY A 115 -18.29 2.50 11.94
C GLY A 115 -17.28 1.83 11.02
N LEU A 116 -17.73 0.93 10.15
CA LEU A 116 -16.93 0.36 9.07
C LEU A 116 -16.91 1.38 7.93
N GLY A 117 -15.78 2.09 7.80
CA GLY A 117 -15.59 3.10 6.76
C GLY A 117 -15.46 2.50 5.36
N VAL A 118 -15.06 3.31 4.39
CA VAL A 118 -14.70 2.84 3.05
C VAL A 118 -13.44 1.96 3.14
N LEU A 119 -13.38 0.87 2.37
CA LEU A 119 -12.17 0.05 2.26
C LEU A 119 -10.97 0.91 1.82
N PRO A 120 -9.84 0.89 2.55
CA PRO A 120 -8.61 1.50 2.08
C PRO A 120 -8.11 0.71 0.87
N ASP A 121 -7.61 1.38 -0.18
CA ASP A 121 -7.07 0.76 -1.38
C ASP A 121 -7.94 -0.41 -1.88
N ALA A 122 -9.20 -0.11 -2.24
CA ALA A 122 -10.27 -1.09 -2.39
C ALA A 122 -9.92 -2.35 -3.19
N ASP A 123 -9.04 -2.25 -4.21
CA ASP A 123 -8.53 -3.40 -4.98
C ASP A 123 -7.64 -4.33 -4.15
N ILE A 124 -6.68 -3.77 -3.42
CA ILE A 124 -5.77 -4.50 -2.52
C ILE A 124 -6.55 -5.06 -1.33
N ALA A 125 -7.42 -4.26 -0.71
CA ALA A 125 -8.24 -4.73 0.41
C ALA A 125 -9.20 -5.86 -0.01
N ALA A 126 -9.83 -5.75 -1.19
CA ALA A 126 -10.67 -6.82 -1.73
C ALA A 126 -9.87 -8.09 -2.02
N TRP A 127 -8.63 -7.96 -2.51
CA TRP A 127 -7.74 -9.10 -2.73
C TRP A 127 -7.36 -9.79 -1.42
N ARG A 128 -6.95 -9.03 -0.40
CA ARG A 128 -6.66 -9.55 0.94
C ARG A 128 -7.86 -10.26 1.55
N LEU A 129 -9.05 -9.66 1.40
CA LEU A 129 -10.30 -10.22 1.91
C LEU A 129 -10.68 -11.52 1.19
N PHE A 130 -10.47 -11.61 -0.13
CA PHE A 130 -10.65 -12.84 -0.91
C PHE A 130 -9.70 -13.96 -0.46
N LEU A 131 -8.41 -13.65 -0.28
CA LEU A 131 -7.42 -14.61 0.20
C LEU A 131 -7.75 -15.09 1.61
N ALA A 132 -8.11 -14.17 2.50
CA ALA A 132 -8.49 -14.48 3.87
C ALA A 132 -9.69 -15.43 3.93
N GLU A 133 -10.76 -15.15 3.19
CA GLU A 133 -11.93 -16.04 3.10
C GLU A 133 -11.54 -17.42 2.58
N THR A 134 -10.74 -17.48 1.50
CA THR A 134 -10.29 -18.76 0.92
C THR A 134 -9.51 -19.60 1.93
N LEU A 135 -8.64 -18.99 2.72
CA LEU A 135 -7.85 -19.67 3.75
C LEU A 135 -8.72 -20.14 4.93
N LEU A 136 -9.69 -19.34 5.36
CA LEU A 136 -10.66 -19.71 6.39
C LEU A 136 -11.52 -20.89 5.92
N ASP A 137 -11.98 -20.87 4.68
CA ASP A 137 -12.79 -21.95 4.09
C ASP A 137 -11.97 -23.24 3.88
N GLN A 138 -10.64 -23.15 3.82
CA GLN A 138 -9.71 -24.29 3.86
C GLN A 138 -9.41 -24.80 5.28
N GLY A 139 -10.03 -24.21 6.31
CA GLY A 139 -9.92 -24.65 7.70
C GLY A 139 -8.80 -23.98 8.50
N ILE A 140 -8.14 -22.94 7.97
CA ILE A 140 -7.21 -22.14 8.79
C ILE A 140 -8.03 -21.36 9.82
N SER A 141 -7.71 -21.52 11.10
CA SER A 141 -8.39 -20.77 12.16
C SER A 141 -8.17 -19.26 12.04
N SER A 142 -9.17 -18.47 12.46
CA SER A 142 -9.07 -17.00 12.52
C SER A 142 -7.83 -16.52 13.26
N ALA A 143 -7.46 -17.16 14.38
CA ALA A 143 -6.24 -16.84 15.13
C ALA A 143 -4.95 -17.12 14.34
N ALA A 144 -4.87 -18.27 13.64
CA ALA A 144 -3.71 -18.61 12.81
C ALA A 144 -3.56 -17.64 11.63
N LEU A 145 -4.68 -17.28 10.99
CA LEU A 145 -4.71 -16.30 9.90
C LEU A 145 -4.24 -14.92 10.38
N MET A 146 -4.76 -14.44 11.52
CA MET A 146 -4.37 -13.15 12.10
C MET A 146 -2.87 -13.11 12.45
N LYS A 147 -2.35 -14.20 13.03
CA LYS A 147 -0.91 -14.34 13.30
C LYS A 147 -0.08 -14.31 12.00
N ALA A 148 -0.52 -15.00 10.95
CA ALA A 148 0.17 -15.02 9.66
C ALA A 148 0.15 -13.64 8.96
N ALA A 149 -0.91 -12.86 9.17
CA ALA A 149 -1.01 -11.48 8.69
C ALA A 149 -0.21 -10.46 9.54
N GLY A 150 0.51 -10.91 10.58
CA GLY A 150 1.36 -10.04 11.42
C GLY A 150 0.61 -9.32 12.54
N PHE A 151 -0.66 -9.64 12.77
CA PHE A 151 -1.41 -9.07 13.90
C PHE A 151 -1.13 -9.85 15.18
N ALA A 152 -0.87 -9.12 16.26
CA ALA A 152 -0.74 -9.71 17.57
C ALA A 152 -2.09 -10.30 18.02
N VAL A 153 -2.17 -11.63 18.07
CA VAL A 153 -3.30 -12.31 18.70
C VAL A 153 -3.06 -12.22 20.21
N ALA A 154 -3.96 -11.55 20.92
CA ALA A 154 -3.92 -11.54 22.37
C ALA A 154 -3.94 -12.99 22.85
N LYS A 155 -2.82 -13.44 23.43
CA LYS A 155 -2.62 -14.84 23.82
C LYS A 155 -3.58 -15.27 24.95
N TYR A 156 -4.25 -14.30 25.58
CA TYR A 156 -5.13 -14.49 26.74
C TYR A 156 -6.35 -13.56 26.63
N THR A 157 -7.55 -14.09 26.87
CA THR A 157 -8.77 -13.29 27.10
C THR A 157 -8.85 -12.92 28.57
N ALA A 158 -9.41 -11.76 28.91
CA ALA A 158 -9.52 -11.32 30.31
C ALA A 158 -10.35 -12.29 31.17
N ASP A 159 -11.25 -13.05 30.54
CA ASP A 159 -12.19 -13.98 31.15
C ASP A 159 -11.70 -15.43 31.18
N GLN A 160 -10.45 -15.71 30.78
CA GLN A 160 -9.90 -17.07 30.89
C GLN A 160 -9.86 -17.51 32.37
N PRO A 161 -10.29 -18.74 32.68
CA PRO A 161 -10.30 -19.23 34.05
C PRO A 161 -8.90 -19.19 34.66
N ARG A 162 -8.85 -18.76 35.93
CA ARG A 162 -7.64 -18.72 36.76
C ARG A 162 -7.74 -19.81 37.80
N ASP A 163 -6.61 -20.38 38.18
CA ASP A 163 -6.56 -21.20 39.38
C ASP A 163 -6.82 -20.33 40.64
N ASP A 164 -7.00 -20.99 41.78
CA ASP A 164 -7.19 -20.34 43.09
C ASP A 164 -6.01 -19.44 43.51
N ARG A 165 -4.90 -19.45 42.75
CA ARG A 165 -3.70 -18.62 42.95
C ARG A 165 -3.55 -17.53 41.89
N GLY A 166 -4.56 -17.30 41.06
CA GLY A 166 -4.58 -16.26 40.03
C GLY A 166 -3.73 -16.55 38.80
N ARG A 167 -3.15 -17.75 38.67
CA ARG A 167 -2.37 -18.19 37.52
C ARG A 167 -3.28 -18.76 36.45
N TRP A 168 -2.85 -18.61 35.20
CA TRP A 168 -3.57 -19.17 34.06
C TRP A 168 -3.48 -20.70 34.10
N THR A 169 -4.62 -21.39 34.10
CA THR A 169 -4.67 -22.85 33.96
C THR A 169 -4.59 -23.21 32.49
N SER A 170 -3.48 -23.80 32.05
CA SER A 170 -3.38 -24.40 30.72
C SER A 170 -4.08 -25.76 30.73
N GLU A 171 -5.40 -25.79 30.58
CA GLU A 171 -6.08 -27.04 30.26
C GLU A 171 -5.97 -27.30 28.75
N GLY A 172 -5.33 -28.43 28.40
CA GLY A 172 -5.41 -29.01 27.06
C GLY A 172 -4.10 -29.01 26.28
N GLY A 173 -3.25 -30.01 26.51
CA GLY A 173 -2.07 -30.25 25.68
C GLY A 173 -1.20 -31.42 26.15
N HIS A 174 -1.77 -32.63 26.24
CA HIS A 174 -0.96 -33.85 26.37
C HIS A 174 -0.25 -34.15 25.04
N GLY A 175 1.04 -33.82 24.98
CA GLY A 175 1.98 -34.29 23.95
C GLY A 175 3.29 -34.67 24.62
N THR A 176 3.52 -35.97 24.77
CA THR A 176 4.65 -36.60 25.45
C THR A 176 5.97 -36.45 24.69
N ALA A 177 7.00 -36.01 25.43
CA ALA A 177 8.43 -36.36 25.37
C ALA A 177 9.21 -36.24 24.04
N SER A 178 10.31 -35.47 24.07
CA SER A 178 11.63 -36.04 24.41
C SER A 178 12.69 -34.94 24.53
N ALA A 179 13.41 -34.95 25.64
CA ALA A 179 14.52 -34.06 25.91
C ALA A 179 15.83 -34.67 25.37
N SER A 180 16.64 -33.85 24.70
CA SER A 180 18.09 -34.09 24.62
C SER A 180 18.83 -32.80 24.96
N SER A 181 19.64 -32.90 26.01
CA SER A 181 20.48 -31.90 26.64
C SER A 181 21.61 -31.39 25.75
N GLY A 182 21.99 -30.12 25.89
CA GLY A 182 23.24 -29.55 25.38
C GLY A 182 23.34 -28.03 25.63
N PRO A 183 24.45 -27.48 26.15
CA PRO A 183 24.37 -26.27 26.98
C PRO A 183 25.00 -24.99 26.39
N ARG A 184 24.60 -23.87 27.02
CA ARG A 184 25.35 -22.63 27.34
C ARG A 184 25.35 -21.39 26.40
N PHE A 185 25.25 -20.27 27.13
CA PHE A 185 25.60 -18.85 26.85
C PHE A 185 24.62 -18.02 26.01
N ILE A 186 24.00 -16.99 26.63
CA ILE A 186 24.47 -15.59 26.63
C ILE A 186 23.63 -14.78 27.65
N ALA A 187 24.31 -13.78 28.22
CA ALA A 187 23.97 -12.87 29.29
C ALA A 187 22.66 -12.05 29.12
N THR A 188 21.98 -11.80 30.25
CA THR A 188 21.25 -10.56 30.57
C THR A 188 22.27 -9.43 30.84
N PRO A 189 22.00 -8.15 30.52
CA PRO A 189 21.10 -7.25 31.27
C PRO A 189 20.25 -6.35 30.31
N ASP A 190 19.35 -5.44 30.68
CA ASP A 190 18.76 -4.93 31.92
C ASP A 190 17.42 -4.24 31.55
N ALA A 191 16.53 -4.13 32.52
CA ALA A 191 15.35 -3.27 32.50
C ALA A 191 15.73 -1.83 32.94
N GLU A 192 14.73 -0.94 32.99
CA GLU A 192 14.77 0.51 33.35
C GLU A 192 15.01 1.46 32.15
N ASP A 193 14.33 2.59 31.99
CA ASP A 193 13.10 3.14 32.57
C ASP A 193 12.71 4.35 31.70
N GLY A 194 11.46 4.79 31.82
CA GLY A 194 10.98 6.09 31.31
C GLY A 194 9.97 5.92 30.17
N GLY A 195 8.69 6.27 30.32
CA GLY A 195 8.11 7.28 31.17
C GLY A 195 7.16 8.13 30.33
N LEU A 196 5.87 7.94 30.56
CA LEU A 196 4.80 8.95 30.47
C LEU A 196 4.83 9.93 29.28
N SER A 197 4.10 9.60 28.21
CA SER A 197 3.52 10.63 27.33
C SER A 197 2.07 10.90 27.74
N ARG A 198 1.88 12.05 28.38
CA ARG A 198 0.59 12.71 28.61
C ARG A 198 -0.10 13.01 27.26
N PRO A 199 -1.43 12.95 27.16
CA PRO A 199 -2.15 13.49 26.03
C PRO A 199 -2.19 15.02 26.15
N LEU A 200 -1.60 15.72 25.18
CA LEU A 200 -1.92 17.12 24.92
C LEU A 200 -3.35 17.19 24.39
N ALA A 201 -4.20 17.87 25.15
CA ALA A 201 -5.54 18.23 24.75
C ALA A 201 -5.50 19.15 23.52
N ALA A 202 -5.80 18.59 22.35
CA ALA A 202 -6.19 19.39 21.19
C ALA A 202 -7.66 19.80 21.37
N ARG A 203 -7.82 21.02 21.87
CA ARG A 203 -9.03 21.83 21.83
C ARG A 203 -9.61 21.77 20.41
N ALA A 204 -10.78 21.17 20.28
CA ALA A 204 -11.60 21.21 19.07
C ALA A 204 -11.99 22.67 18.80
N VAL A 205 -11.18 23.36 18.01
CA VAL A 205 -11.59 24.57 17.29
C VAL A 205 -12.16 24.06 15.97
N GLY A 206 -13.40 24.45 15.68
CA GLY A 206 -14.21 23.91 14.60
C GLY A 206 -13.42 23.75 13.30
N SER A 207 -13.37 22.51 12.82
CA SER A 207 -13.03 22.22 11.44
C SER A 207 -14.13 22.81 10.57
N THR A 208 -13.98 24.09 10.21
CA THR A 208 -14.62 24.62 9.01
C THR A 208 -14.10 23.77 7.88
N SER A 209 -14.95 22.93 7.29
CA SER A 209 -14.63 22.23 6.05
C SER A 209 -14.31 23.30 5.01
N THR A 210 -13.03 23.59 4.83
CA THR A 210 -12.54 24.34 3.68
C THR A 210 -13.11 23.61 2.48
N SER A 211 -13.95 24.29 1.71
CA SER A 211 -14.51 23.79 0.45
C SER A 211 -13.43 22.99 -0.28
N GLY A 212 -13.62 21.67 -0.35
CA GLY A 212 -12.56 20.75 -0.78
C GLY A 212 -11.98 21.21 -2.10
N LYS A 213 -10.67 21.45 -2.13
CA LYS A 213 -9.97 21.80 -3.37
C LYS A 213 -10.30 20.71 -4.38
N GLN A 214 -10.97 21.07 -5.48
CA GLN A 214 -11.21 20.15 -6.57
C GLN A 214 -9.91 20.00 -7.36
N TRP A 215 -9.27 18.85 -7.21
CA TRP A 215 -8.09 18.48 -7.96
C TRP A 215 -8.44 18.32 -9.44
N ARG A 216 -7.49 18.69 -10.29
CA ARG A 216 -7.58 18.60 -11.74
C ARG A 216 -6.57 17.57 -12.22
N SER A 217 -6.86 16.92 -13.33
CA SER A 217 -5.88 16.07 -13.98
C SER A 217 -4.79 16.89 -14.69
N ALA A 218 -4.09 17.79 -13.97
CA ALA A 218 -3.24 18.82 -14.57
C ALA A 218 -2.08 18.24 -15.43
N TRP A 219 -1.65 17.00 -15.15
CA TRP A 219 -0.67 16.29 -15.97
C TRP A 219 -1.18 15.92 -17.37
N GLU A 220 -2.50 15.79 -17.58
CA GLU A 220 -3.08 15.38 -18.88
C GLU A 220 -2.87 16.43 -19.96
N THR A 221 -2.78 17.71 -19.58
CA THR A 221 -2.55 18.83 -20.52
C THR A 221 -1.07 19.13 -20.73
N GLN A 222 -0.17 18.45 -20.02
CA GLN A 222 1.27 18.66 -20.15
C GLN A 222 1.82 17.92 -21.37
N PRO A 223 2.92 18.41 -21.99
CA PRO A 223 3.77 17.58 -22.82
C PRO A 223 4.21 16.33 -22.04
N ASP A 224 4.42 15.22 -22.74
CA ASP A 224 4.77 13.94 -22.14
C ASP A 224 3.76 13.41 -21.10
N SER A 225 2.46 13.69 -21.25
CA SER A 225 1.43 13.29 -20.27
C SER A 225 1.44 11.78 -19.98
N GLN A 226 1.73 10.94 -20.97
CA GLN A 226 1.88 9.49 -20.80
C GLN A 226 3.11 9.10 -19.96
N LEU A 227 4.24 9.79 -20.13
CA LEU A 227 5.43 9.57 -19.30
C LEU A 227 5.15 9.98 -17.85
N ARG A 228 4.51 11.12 -17.64
CA ARG A 228 4.11 11.61 -16.32
C ARG A 228 3.20 10.60 -15.60
N ALA A 229 2.15 10.14 -16.29
CA ALA A 229 1.25 9.13 -15.76
C ALA A 229 1.99 7.82 -15.44
N ALA A 230 2.89 7.37 -16.31
CA ALA A 230 3.69 6.18 -16.09
C ALA A 230 4.60 6.31 -14.86
N VAL A 231 5.24 7.47 -14.65
CA VAL A 231 6.07 7.74 -13.46
C VAL A 231 5.23 7.74 -12.19
N ALA A 232 4.09 8.42 -12.18
CA ALA A 232 3.19 8.46 -11.02
C ALA A 232 2.71 7.06 -10.62
N SER A 233 2.27 6.27 -11.60
CA SER A 233 1.88 4.87 -11.40
C SER A 233 3.04 4.00 -10.88
N ALA A 234 4.23 4.19 -11.46
CA ALA A 234 5.46 3.51 -11.09
C ALA A 234 5.94 3.81 -9.66
N GLU A 235 5.62 4.99 -9.14
CA GLU A 235 5.91 5.39 -7.76
C GLU A 235 4.75 5.12 -6.79
N GLU A 236 3.65 4.54 -7.30
CA GLU A 236 2.45 4.19 -6.51
C GLU A 236 1.85 5.39 -5.76
N SER A 237 2.07 6.62 -6.26
CA SER A 237 1.67 7.84 -5.55
C SER A 237 0.15 7.99 -5.45
N GLU A 238 -0.60 7.37 -6.35
CA GLU A 238 -2.07 7.39 -6.32
C GLU A 238 -2.66 6.46 -5.25
N ASN A 239 -1.88 5.49 -4.73
CA ASN A 239 -2.33 4.58 -3.67
C ASN A 239 -2.57 5.39 -2.38
N GLY A 240 -3.77 5.31 -1.82
CA GLY A 240 -4.20 6.17 -0.70
C GLY A 240 -4.49 7.64 -1.03
N HIS A 241 -4.27 8.11 -2.28
CA HIS A 241 -4.37 9.53 -2.65
C HIS A 241 -5.13 9.78 -3.96
N ILE A 242 -6.04 8.88 -4.33
CA ILE A 242 -6.80 8.92 -5.59
C ILE A 242 -7.53 10.25 -5.82
N ASP A 243 -8.08 10.84 -4.75
CA ASP A 243 -8.84 12.10 -4.83
C ASP A 243 -7.96 13.30 -5.22
N SER A 244 -6.65 13.18 -4.99
CA SER A 244 -5.63 14.16 -5.39
C SER A 244 -4.78 13.68 -6.57
N PHE A 245 -5.10 12.53 -7.16
CA PHE A 245 -4.24 11.88 -8.15
C PHE A 245 -2.78 11.80 -7.68
N GLY A 246 -2.56 11.44 -6.42
CA GLY A 246 -1.21 11.34 -5.84
C GLY A 246 -0.46 12.66 -5.62
N TYR A 247 -1.02 13.84 -5.95
CA TYR A 247 -0.35 15.11 -5.68
C TYR A 247 -0.09 15.34 -4.19
N GLN A 248 -0.93 14.79 -3.31
CA GLN A 248 -0.74 14.84 -1.86
C GLN A 248 0.07 13.65 -1.31
N ALA A 249 0.62 12.79 -2.17
CA ALA A 249 1.40 11.65 -1.71
C ALA A 249 2.66 12.11 -0.98
N PHE A 250 2.84 11.59 0.23
CA PHE A 250 4.00 11.91 1.06
C PHE A 250 4.57 10.62 1.61
N LYS A 251 5.87 10.41 1.40
CA LYS A 251 6.58 9.29 1.99
C LYS A 251 7.74 9.79 2.83
N HIS A 252 7.60 9.56 4.13
CA HIS A 252 8.66 9.84 5.09
C HIS A 252 9.85 8.92 4.83
N ASN A 253 11.03 9.53 4.68
CA ASN A 253 12.27 8.80 4.45
C ASN A 253 13.34 9.32 5.40
N PRO A 254 13.38 8.77 6.64
CA PRO A 254 14.19 9.31 7.70
C PRO A 254 15.67 9.21 7.36
N ASN A 255 16.43 10.21 7.77
CA ASN A 255 17.88 10.20 7.62
C ASN A 255 18.50 9.01 8.37
N ARG A 256 18.91 7.99 7.61
CA ARG A 256 19.60 6.81 8.19
C ARG A 256 21.08 7.08 8.45
N ASN A 257 21.63 8.17 7.93
CA ASN A 257 23.01 8.54 8.16
C ASN A 257 23.16 9.27 9.49
N LYS A 258 23.28 8.50 10.57
CA LYS A 258 23.53 9.00 11.93
C LYS A 258 24.79 9.89 12.06
N LYS A 259 25.68 9.91 11.06
CA LYS A 259 26.90 10.73 11.09
C LYS A 259 26.65 12.21 10.82
N ASN A 260 25.52 12.56 10.21
CA ASN A 260 25.12 13.95 10.01
C ASN A 260 23.62 14.10 10.33
N PRO A 261 23.26 14.25 11.62
CA PRO A 261 21.87 14.42 12.04
C PRO A 261 21.24 15.70 11.47
N ASP A 262 22.06 16.71 11.14
CA ASP A 262 21.60 18.00 10.61
C ASP A 262 21.24 17.93 9.12
N ALA A 263 21.53 16.82 8.43
CA ALA A 263 21.26 16.68 7.00
C ALA A 263 19.77 16.59 6.63
N GLY A 264 18.86 16.67 7.60
CA GLY A 264 17.41 16.55 7.41
C GLY A 264 16.98 15.17 6.88
N ASP A 265 15.69 14.89 6.92
CA ASP A 265 15.13 13.73 6.23
C ASP A 265 15.18 13.96 4.71
N ASN A 266 15.07 12.89 3.92
CA ASN A 266 15.06 13.00 2.46
C ASN A 266 13.72 12.48 1.92
N ASN A 267 12.65 13.14 2.36
CA ASN A 267 11.29 12.72 2.10
C ASN A 267 11.00 12.71 0.60
N ALA A 268 10.06 11.87 0.17
CA ALA A 268 9.56 11.86 -1.19
C ALA A 268 8.22 12.58 -1.25
N LEU A 269 8.17 13.61 -2.10
CA LEU A 269 7.05 14.55 -2.17
C LEU A 269 6.28 14.40 -3.49
N GLY A 270 4.96 14.30 -3.35
CA GLY A 270 3.99 14.52 -4.41
C GLY A 270 3.83 13.37 -5.39
N ARG A 271 3.16 13.67 -6.51
CA ARG A 271 2.74 12.70 -7.54
C ARG A 271 3.92 11.92 -8.12
N TYR A 272 5.09 12.53 -8.16
CA TYR A 272 6.32 11.94 -8.73
C TYR A 272 7.34 11.55 -7.67
N GLN A 273 6.97 11.58 -6.39
CA GLN A 273 7.83 11.17 -5.27
C GLN A 273 9.24 11.80 -5.33
N PHE A 274 9.32 13.10 -5.62
CA PHE A 274 10.60 13.80 -5.69
C PHE A 274 11.28 13.77 -4.33
N LEU A 275 12.49 13.25 -4.30
CA LEU A 275 13.36 13.37 -3.13
C LEU A 275 13.75 14.84 -2.94
N GLU A 276 13.78 15.28 -1.69
CA GLU A 276 14.18 16.65 -1.32
C GLU A 276 15.55 17.01 -1.89
N ASP A 277 16.48 16.05 -1.91
CA ASP A 277 17.78 16.23 -2.57
C ASP A 277 17.70 16.60 -4.05
N SER A 278 16.75 16.01 -4.77
CA SER A 278 16.54 16.33 -6.19
C SER A 278 15.96 17.74 -6.33
N LEU A 279 15.04 18.13 -5.45
CA LEU A 279 14.47 19.48 -5.44
C LEU A 279 15.52 20.53 -5.11
N VAL A 280 16.42 20.27 -4.17
CA VAL A 280 17.56 21.15 -3.84
C VAL A 280 18.53 21.24 -5.01
N GLY A 281 18.90 20.10 -5.61
CA GLY A 281 19.82 20.07 -6.75
C GLY A 281 19.31 20.82 -7.98
N LEU A 282 17.99 20.94 -8.13
CA LEU A 282 17.34 21.73 -9.19
C LEU A 282 17.13 23.20 -8.83
N GLY A 283 17.45 23.63 -7.60
CA GLY A 283 17.15 24.97 -7.10
C GLY A 283 15.66 25.23 -6.85
N ILE A 284 14.85 24.17 -6.74
CA ILE A 284 13.42 24.25 -6.40
C ILE A 284 13.25 24.47 -4.89
N LYS A 285 14.03 23.78 -4.07
CA LYS A 285 14.17 24.02 -2.62
C LYS A 285 15.54 24.63 -2.32
N THR A 286 15.64 25.40 -1.23
CA THR A 286 16.93 25.92 -0.74
C THR A 286 17.64 24.93 0.19
N GLY A 287 16.92 23.94 0.71
CA GLY A 287 17.45 22.85 1.54
C GLY A 287 16.43 21.72 1.76
N ARG A 288 16.73 20.81 2.69
CA ARG A 288 15.97 19.56 2.94
C ARG A 288 14.97 19.65 4.09
N HIS A 289 14.83 20.79 4.75
CA HIS A 289 13.81 20.96 5.77
C HIS A 289 12.47 21.36 5.14
N ALA A 290 11.37 21.06 5.85
CA ALA A 290 10.02 21.27 5.34
C ALA A 290 9.70 22.72 4.95
N ASN A 291 10.42 23.71 5.50
CA ASN A 291 10.20 25.14 5.26
C ASN A 291 11.26 25.80 4.36
N GLU A 292 12.15 25.02 3.74
CA GLU A 292 13.26 25.55 2.92
C GLU A 292 12.85 25.71 1.45
N TRP A 293 11.85 26.56 1.24
CA TRP A 293 11.26 26.86 -0.07
C TRP A 293 11.50 28.31 -0.53
N ASP A 294 12.45 29.03 0.07
CA ASP A 294 12.77 30.43 -0.30
C ASP A 294 13.64 30.54 -1.58
N SER A 295 13.29 29.74 -2.59
CA SER A 295 13.87 29.79 -3.93
C SER A 295 13.03 30.70 -4.84
N ASP A 296 13.56 31.06 -6.01
CA ASP A 296 12.76 31.73 -7.05
C ASP A 296 11.55 30.88 -7.46
N PHE A 297 11.69 29.56 -7.45
CA PHE A 297 10.61 28.63 -7.73
C PHE A 297 9.52 28.70 -6.66
N GLY A 298 9.88 28.63 -5.38
CA GLY A 298 8.93 28.68 -4.28
C GLY A 298 8.20 30.02 -4.25
N ARG A 299 8.91 31.14 -4.44
CA ARG A 299 8.29 32.47 -4.57
C ARG A 299 7.32 32.55 -5.74
N LYS A 300 7.69 32.03 -6.92
CA LYS A 300 6.84 32.03 -8.12
C LYS A 300 5.52 31.30 -7.92
N TYR A 301 5.55 30.15 -7.25
CA TYR A 301 4.35 29.31 -7.03
C TYR A 301 3.69 29.52 -5.65
N GLY A 302 4.17 30.48 -4.86
CA GLY A 302 3.64 30.78 -3.52
C GLY A 302 3.84 29.66 -2.50
N ILE A 303 4.89 28.84 -2.66
CA ILE A 303 5.20 27.70 -1.79
C ILE A 303 6.14 28.16 -0.68
N LYS A 304 5.75 27.93 0.58
CA LYS A 304 6.56 28.23 1.76
C LYS A 304 6.97 26.98 2.52
N ASN A 305 6.26 25.88 2.33
CA ASN A 305 6.54 24.62 2.99
C ASN A 305 6.12 23.41 2.12
N ASP A 306 6.47 22.19 2.56
CA ASP A 306 6.12 20.96 1.83
C ASP A 306 4.62 20.78 1.64
N THR A 307 3.80 21.19 2.61
CA THR A 307 2.33 21.12 2.50
C THR A 307 1.82 22.04 1.40
N ASP A 308 2.40 23.23 1.22
CA ASP A 308 2.04 24.12 0.12
C ASP A 308 2.38 23.48 -1.24
N PHE A 309 3.54 22.83 -1.36
CA PHE A 309 3.95 22.12 -2.58
C PHE A 309 3.03 20.92 -2.88
N LEU A 310 2.75 20.09 -1.87
CA LEU A 310 1.82 18.97 -1.98
C LEU A 310 0.41 19.43 -2.36
N ASN A 311 0.03 20.67 -2.03
CA ASN A 311 -1.24 21.28 -2.38
C ASN A 311 -1.23 22.08 -3.69
N ASN A 312 -0.16 22.03 -4.49
CA ASN A 312 -0.01 22.83 -5.72
C ASN A 312 0.34 21.96 -6.95
N GLU A 313 -0.66 21.70 -7.79
CA GLU A 313 -0.54 20.83 -8.98
C GLU A 313 0.40 21.46 -10.01
N ASP A 314 0.20 22.73 -10.32
CA ASP A 314 1.01 23.47 -11.30
C ASP A 314 2.50 23.49 -10.91
N ALA A 315 2.78 23.62 -9.61
CA ALA A 315 4.15 23.55 -9.12
C ALA A 315 4.75 22.15 -9.27
N GLN A 316 4.01 21.09 -8.97
CA GLN A 316 4.51 19.72 -9.17
C GLN A 316 4.76 19.41 -10.66
N GLU A 317 3.88 19.87 -11.54
CA GLU A 317 4.07 19.71 -12.99
C GLU A 317 5.27 20.50 -13.52
N ALA A 318 5.47 21.72 -13.02
CA ALA A 318 6.63 22.53 -13.36
C ALA A 318 7.94 21.94 -12.81
N ALA A 319 7.91 21.39 -11.59
CA ALA A 319 9.04 20.69 -11.00
C ALA A 319 9.44 19.47 -11.84
N PHE A 320 8.47 18.68 -12.32
CA PHE A 320 8.73 17.57 -13.23
C PHE A 320 9.36 18.01 -14.54
N SER A 321 8.91 19.13 -15.13
CA SER A 321 9.52 19.67 -16.35
C SER A 321 10.99 20.06 -16.14
N LEU A 322 11.33 20.69 -15.00
CA LEU A 322 12.71 21.02 -14.65
C LEU A 322 13.56 19.76 -14.41
N TYR A 323 12.99 18.79 -13.68
CA TYR A 323 13.62 17.50 -13.43
C TYR A 323 13.92 16.75 -14.73
N LYS A 324 12.94 16.68 -15.64
CA LYS A 324 13.13 16.03 -16.95
C LYS A 324 14.22 16.67 -17.77
N LYS A 325 14.28 18.00 -17.80
CA LYS A 325 15.36 18.71 -18.49
C LYS A 325 16.75 18.39 -17.93
N ASP A 326 16.88 18.22 -16.60
CA ASP A 326 18.14 17.80 -16.00
C ASP A 326 18.48 16.34 -16.34
N VAL A 327 17.50 15.44 -16.19
CA VAL A 327 17.64 14.02 -16.53
C VAL A 327 18.07 13.87 -17.98
N ASP A 328 17.41 14.54 -18.93
CA ASP A 328 17.73 14.53 -20.36
C ASP A 328 19.20 14.89 -20.60
N ARG A 329 19.70 15.95 -19.95
CA ARG A 329 21.11 16.34 -20.03
C ARG A 329 22.05 15.22 -19.58
N GLN A 330 21.68 14.52 -18.51
CA GLN A 330 22.50 13.47 -17.91
C GLN A 330 22.45 12.16 -18.72
N ILE A 331 21.27 11.77 -19.21
CA ILE A 331 21.06 10.49 -19.89
C ILE A 331 21.39 10.56 -21.38
N ASN A 332 21.40 11.72 -22.04
CA ASN A 332 21.67 11.82 -23.48
C ASN A 332 22.98 11.14 -23.91
N LYS A 333 24.06 11.30 -23.13
CA LYS A 333 25.34 10.61 -23.40
C LYS A 333 25.23 9.09 -23.24
N ILE A 334 24.42 8.63 -22.30
CA ILE A 334 24.17 7.19 -22.09
C ILE A 334 23.34 6.66 -23.25
N TYR A 335 22.27 7.37 -23.62
CA TYR A 335 21.37 6.99 -24.69
C TYR A 335 22.13 6.77 -26.01
N LEU A 336 23.01 7.70 -26.41
CA LEU A 336 23.82 7.55 -27.62
C LEU A 336 24.67 6.27 -27.67
N ASN A 337 25.06 5.72 -26.52
CA ASN A 337 25.87 4.49 -26.45
C ASN A 337 25.03 3.20 -26.43
N TYR A 338 23.73 3.29 -26.12
CA TYR A 338 22.88 2.12 -25.88
C TYR A 338 21.56 2.15 -26.66
N GLU A 339 21.29 3.18 -27.45
CA GLU A 339 20.04 3.37 -28.18
C GLU A 339 19.67 2.14 -29.00
N GLY A 340 18.44 1.65 -28.78
CA GLY A 340 17.89 0.51 -29.50
C GLY A 340 18.47 -0.85 -29.11
N SER A 341 19.50 -0.90 -28.26
CA SER A 341 20.07 -2.15 -27.76
C SER A 341 19.01 -2.97 -27.02
N LYS A 342 19.05 -4.28 -27.22
CA LYS A 342 18.17 -5.24 -26.54
C LYS A 342 19.00 -6.24 -25.75
N PHE A 343 18.50 -6.62 -24.58
CA PHE A 343 19.07 -7.69 -23.78
C PHE A 343 17.97 -8.48 -23.08
N VAL A 344 18.29 -9.69 -22.62
CA VAL A 344 17.41 -10.53 -21.82
C VAL A 344 17.66 -10.23 -20.34
N GLY A 345 16.65 -9.67 -19.67
CA GLY A 345 16.69 -9.32 -18.26
C GLY A 345 16.82 -10.53 -17.33
N VAL A 346 17.00 -10.28 -16.04
CA VAL A 346 17.22 -11.32 -15.02
C VAL A 346 16.06 -12.31 -14.93
N HIS A 347 14.84 -11.87 -15.25
CA HIS A 347 13.62 -12.68 -15.28
C HIS A 347 13.26 -13.20 -16.68
N GLY A 348 14.17 -13.11 -17.66
CA GLY A 348 14.02 -13.71 -18.98
C GLY A 348 13.28 -12.88 -20.02
N GLN A 349 12.78 -11.69 -19.68
CA GLN A 349 12.10 -10.81 -20.64
C GLN A 349 13.11 -10.08 -21.53
N SER A 350 12.73 -9.82 -22.79
CA SER A 350 13.49 -8.93 -23.67
C SER A 350 13.24 -7.48 -23.25
N ILE A 351 14.31 -6.74 -23.00
CA ILE A 351 14.29 -5.34 -22.60
C ILE A 351 15.00 -4.52 -23.69
N LYS A 352 14.30 -3.55 -24.27
CA LYS A 352 14.86 -2.55 -25.18
C LYS A 352 15.26 -1.30 -24.40
N ILE A 353 16.47 -0.81 -24.58
CA ILE A 353 16.91 0.45 -23.99
C ILE A 353 16.32 1.62 -24.80
N THR A 354 15.48 2.42 -24.15
CA THR A 354 14.82 3.63 -24.69
C THR A 354 15.09 4.85 -23.81
N LYS A 355 14.81 6.07 -24.31
CA LYS A 355 14.92 7.29 -23.49
C LYS A 355 14.00 7.24 -22.27
N SER A 356 12.75 6.83 -22.44
CA SER A 356 11.77 6.64 -21.35
C SER A 356 12.25 5.61 -20.33
N GLY A 357 12.80 4.48 -20.77
CA GLY A 357 13.43 3.49 -19.89
C GLY A 357 14.60 4.06 -19.07
N LEU A 358 15.50 4.79 -19.73
CA LEU A 358 16.64 5.43 -19.07
C LEU A 358 16.21 6.52 -18.09
N PHE A 359 15.22 7.33 -18.45
CA PHE A 359 14.63 8.35 -17.58
C PHE A 359 14.05 7.70 -16.32
N ALA A 360 13.24 6.66 -16.46
CA ALA A 360 12.59 6.00 -15.34
C ALA A 360 13.60 5.29 -14.43
N ALA A 361 14.64 4.68 -15.01
CA ALA A 361 15.73 4.08 -14.25
C ALA A 361 16.55 5.15 -13.49
N TYR A 362 16.88 6.26 -14.16
CA TYR A 362 17.52 7.42 -13.52
C TYR A 362 16.69 7.93 -12.35
N HIS A 363 15.38 8.07 -12.55
CA HIS A 363 14.47 8.54 -11.51
C HIS A 363 14.52 7.67 -10.26
N ARG A 364 14.56 6.34 -10.46
CA ARG A 364 14.53 5.39 -9.36
C ARG A 364 15.84 5.25 -8.60
N VAL A 365 16.98 5.24 -9.28
CA VAL A 365 18.29 4.91 -8.67
C VAL A 365 19.34 6.02 -8.77
N GLY A 366 18.99 7.15 -9.37
CA GLY A 366 19.92 8.22 -9.71
C GLY A 366 20.92 7.86 -10.81
N ILE A 367 21.67 8.86 -11.26
CA ILE A 367 22.67 8.68 -12.34
C ILE A 367 23.78 7.70 -11.97
N GLY A 368 24.20 7.67 -10.70
CA GLY A 368 25.27 6.80 -10.22
C GLY A 368 24.89 5.33 -10.31
N GLY A 369 23.69 4.98 -9.84
CA GLY A 369 23.15 3.62 -9.93
C GLY A 369 22.96 3.18 -11.38
N LEU A 370 22.40 4.05 -12.23
CA LEU A 370 22.21 3.77 -13.65
C LEU A 370 23.54 3.53 -14.39
N LYS A 371 24.54 4.40 -14.18
CA LYS A 371 25.88 4.24 -14.79
C LYS A 371 26.58 2.98 -14.29
N SER A 372 26.47 2.67 -13.00
CA SER A 372 27.05 1.45 -12.42
C SER A 372 26.47 0.20 -13.09
N TYR A 373 25.14 0.12 -13.19
CA TYR A 373 24.45 -0.98 -13.87
C TYR A 373 24.89 -1.13 -15.33
N LEU A 374 24.81 -0.04 -16.12
CA LEU A 374 25.15 -0.09 -17.54
C LEU A 374 26.65 -0.34 -17.77
N GLY A 375 27.53 0.19 -16.92
CA GLY A 375 28.97 -0.07 -17.01
C GLY A 375 29.34 -1.52 -16.71
N ARG A 376 28.64 -2.15 -15.76
CA ARG A 376 28.86 -3.56 -15.37
C ARG A 376 28.37 -4.53 -16.44
N TYR A 377 27.16 -4.32 -16.97
CA TYR A 377 26.55 -5.28 -17.90
C TYR A 377 26.72 -4.90 -19.37
N LYS A 378 26.99 -3.62 -19.69
CA LYS A 378 27.23 -3.10 -21.05
C LYS A 378 26.16 -3.54 -22.06
N GLY A 379 24.89 -3.56 -21.64
CA GLY A 379 23.77 -4.01 -22.48
C GLY A 379 23.77 -5.49 -22.82
N LYS A 380 24.49 -6.34 -22.07
CA LYS A 380 24.45 -7.81 -22.22
C LYS A 380 23.38 -8.43 -21.34
N ASP A 381 22.96 -9.65 -21.70
CA ASP A 381 21.99 -10.44 -20.94
C ASP A 381 22.39 -10.65 -19.48
N THR A 382 21.39 -10.51 -18.62
CA THR A 382 21.49 -10.65 -17.17
C THR A 382 20.72 -11.85 -16.63
N LYS A 383 20.02 -12.61 -17.50
CA LYS A 383 19.38 -13.87 -17.14
C LYS A 383 20.36 -14.80 -16.41
N GLY A 384 19.96 -15.24 -15.22
CA GLY A 384 20.77 -16.13 -14.36
C GLY A 384 21.95 -15.46 -13.66
N ARG A 385 22.14 -14.14 -13.80
CA ARG A 385 23.18 -13.40 -13.07
C ARG A 385 22.65 -12.93 -11.71
N PRO A 386 23.51 -12.89 -10.68
CA PRO A 386 23.14 -12.30 -9.40
C PRO A 386 23.11 -10.78 -9.49
N LEU A 387 21.93 -10.20 -9.36
CA LEU A 387 21.71 -8.75 -9.29
C LEU A 387 21.45 -8.29 -7.87
N THR A 388 22.00 -7.13 -7.52
CA THR A 388 21.60 -6.36 -6.32
C THR A 388 20.19 -5.81 -6.50
N ASP A 389 19.55 -5.38 -5.42
CA ASP A 389 18.18 -4.83 -5.50
C ASP A 389 18.12 -3.53 -6.31
N HIS A 390 19.15 -2.68 -6.25
CA HIS A 390 19.24 -1.49 -7.09
C HIS A 390 19.34 -1.84 -8.59
N GLU A 391 20.09 -2.88 -8.94
CA GLU A 391 20.21 -3.33 -10.33
C GLU A 391 18.87 -3.93 -10.83
N LYS A 392 18.14 -4.66 -9.98
CA LYS A 392 16.78 -5.13 -10.31
C LYS A 392 15.81 -3.97 -10.51
N TRP A 393 15.93 -2.89 -9.74
CA TRP A 393 15.12 -1.68 -9.94
C TRP A 393 15.41 -1.02 -11.28
N VAL A 394 16.68 -0.96 -11.71
CA VAL A 394 17.05 -0.47 -13.05
C VAL A 394 16.37 -1.30 -14.14
N GLU A 395 16.50 -2.63 -14.10
CA GLU A 395 15.86 -3.50 -15.10
C GLU A 395 14.34 -3.35 -15.11
N THR A 396 13.74 -3.27 -13.92
CA THR A 396 12.30 -3.10 -13.79
C THR A 396 11.85 -1.81 -14.47
N ARG A 397 12.55 -0.70 -14.26
CA ARG A 397 12.23 0.59 -14.90
C ARG A 397 12.49 0.58 -16.41
N LEU A 398 13.62 0.02 -16.85
CA LEU A 398 13.90 -0.13 -18.28
C LEU A 398 12.79 -0.93 -18.98
N ARG A 399 12.34 -2.03 -18.39
CA ARG A 399 11.27 -2.89 -18.93
C ARG A 399 9.91 -2.20 -18.94
N LEU A 400 9.50 -1.59 -17.82
CA LEU A 400 8.16 -0.99 -17.71
C LEU A 400 7.99 0.24 -18.62
N PHE A 401 9.08 0.93 -18.94
CA PHE A 401 9.03 2.17 -19.73
C PHE A 401 9.51 2.00 -21.18
N GLN A 402 9.85 0.80 -21.63
CA GLN A 402 10.38 0.61 -22.99
C GLN A 402 9.40 1.00 -24.11
N ASP A 403 8.09 1.01 -23.82
CA ASP A 403 7.03 1.35 -24.77
C ASP A 403 6.31 2.67 -24.43
N VAL A 404 6.77 3.40 -23.40
CA VAL A 404 6.20 4.69 -23.01
C VAL A 404 6.74 5.78 -23.97
N PRO A 405 5.87 6.55 -24.63
CA PRO A 405 6.30 7.66 -25.47
C PRO A 405 7.15 8.67 -24.73
N TYR A 406 8.14 9.24 -25.44
CA TYR A 406 9.09 10.18 -24.90
C TYR A 406 9.33 11.30 -25.91
N GLU A 407 8.82 12.49 -25.62
CA GLU A 407 8.99 13.69 -26.42
C GLU A 407 10.33 14.37 -26.03
N ASN A 408 11.01 14.92 -27.04
CA ASN A 408 12.33 15.56 -26.88
C ASN A 408 12.23 17.04 -26.54
#